data_AF-A0A3M1K745-F1
#
_entry.id   AF-A0A3M1K745-F1
#
_cell.length_a   1.000
_cell.length_b   1.000
_cell.length_c   1.000
_cell.angle_alpha   90.00
_cell.angle_beta   90.00
_cell.angle_gamma   90.00
#
_symmetry.space_group_name_H-M   'P 1'
#
loop_
_entity.id
_entity.type
_entity.pdbx_description
1 polymer ?
#
loop_
_entity_poly.entity_id
_entity_poly.type
_entity_poly.pdbx_seq_one_letter_code
_entity_poly.pdbx_strand_id
1 'polypeptide(L)'
;MAEYDLERLSVLVVDDSLFLRSLLINSLRILGVGTVNAVEHGGEAIEFLRQVKQDPMKVGVQQVDIVLSNWQMSPVDGMMLLRFIRRHKDSPDRFVPFIMITAHSAPKRVVEARELGVTEFMTKPFTINALGEKLITIIENPRQFVHTRDYFGPDRRRRKLPIEFPERRKLTDKSPGVEIVRG
;
A
#
# COMPACT_ATOMS: atom_id res chain seq x y z
N MET A 1 2.50 8.47 22.88
CA MET A 1 2.78 8.31 21.44
C MET A 1 3.15 9.70 20.95
N ALA A 2 4.21 9.86 20.15
CA ALA A 2 4.48 11.17 19.54
C ALA A 2 3.21 11.62 18.80
N GLU A 3 2.86 12.89 18.96
CA GLU A 3 1.66 13.49 18.36
C GLU A 3 1.98 13.73 16.89
N TYR A 4 1.81 12.69 16.06
CA TYR A 4 1.96 12.82 14.61
C TYR A 4 0.77 13.58 14.06
N ASP A 5 1.06 14.70 13.40
CA ASP A 5 0.07 15.41 12.61
C ASP A 5 -0.19 14.63 11.30
N LEU A 6 -1.34 13.97 11.22
CA LEU A 6 -1.80 13.24 10.04
C LEU A 6 -2.80 14.06 9.20
N GLU A 7 -3.02 15.35 9.50
CA GLU A 7 -4.04 16.17 8.82
C GLU A 7 -3.75 16.36 7.33
N ARG A 8 -2.49 16.25 6.91
CA ARG A 8 -2.10 16.35 5.50
C ARG A 8 -2.14 15.02 4.75
N LEU A 9 -2.40 13.92 5.45
CA LEU A 9 -2.41 12.58 4.87
C LEU A 9 -3.73 12.30 4.15
N SER A 10 -3.62 11.78 2.93
CA SER A 10 -4.74 11.31 2.12
C SER A 10 -4.71 9.79 1.97
N VAL A 11 -5.77 9.13 2.45
CA VAL A 11 -5.88 7.67 2.44
C VAL A 11 -7.06 7.23 1.57
N LEU A 12 -6.81 6.28 0.67
CA LEU A 12 -7.85 5.58 -0.10
C LEU A 12 -8.17 4.24 0.55
N VAL A 13 -9.42 4.05 0.96
CA VAL A 13 -9.96 2.81 1.49
C VAL A 13 -10.71 2.06 0.38
N VAL A 14 -10.41 0.78 0.19
CA VAL A 14 -11.04 -0.08 -0.83
C VAL A 14 -11.52 -1.35 -0.14
N ASP A 15 -12.80 -1.46 0.14
CA ASP A 15 -13.41 -2.65 0.78
C ASP A 15 -14.87 -2.75 0.31
N ASP A 16 -15.34 -3.93 -0.03
CA ASP A 16 -16.70 -4.18 -0.53
C ASP A 16 -17.75 -4.15 0.60
N SER A 17 -17.32 -4.31 1.86
CA SER A 17 -18.20 -4.18 3.02
C SER A 17 -18.37 -2.72 3.44
N LEU A 18 -19.58 -2.19 3.27
CA LEU A 18 -19.94 -0.84 3.76
C LEU A 18 -19.64 -0.65 5.26
N PHE A 19 -19.86 -1.68 6.08
CA PHE A 19 -19.55 -1.65 7.51
C PHE A 19 -18.05 -1.48 7.75
N LEU A 20 -17.19 -2.28 7.09
CA LEU A 20 -15.74 -2.18 7.27
C LEU A 20 -15.17 -0.90 6.68
N ARG A 21 -15.69 -0.42 5.54
CA ARG A 21 -15.34 0.91 5.01
C ARG A 21 -15.63 1.98 6.06
N SER A 22 -16.83 1.98 6.63
CA SER A 22 -17.24 2.96 7.64
C SER A 22 -16.37 2.90 8.89
N LEU A 23 -16.04 1.69 9.35
CA LEU A 23 -15.15 1.46 10.48
C LEU A 23 -13.73 1.99 10.21
N LEU A 24 -13.17 1.71 9.03
CA LEU A 24 -11.84 2.19 8.63
C LEU A 24 -11.82 3.73 8.52
N ILE A 25 -12.82 4.32 7.88
CA ILE A 25 -12.95 5.79 7.77
C ILE A 25 -12.98 6.43 9.15
N ASN A 26 -13.82 5.93 10.05
CA ASN A 26 -13.91 6.47 11.41
C ASN A 26 -12.60 6.27 12.19
N SER A 27 -11.95 5.12 12.04
CA SER A 27 -10.65 4.85 12.68
C SER A 27 -9.57 5.81 12.20
N LEU A 28 -9.50 6.08 10.89
CA LEU A 28 -8.55 7.02 10.30
C LEU A 28 -8.82 8.46 10.76
N ARG A 29 -10.09 8.88 10.84
CA ARG A 29 -10.46 10.19 11.37
C ARG A 29 -10.10 10.36 12.84
N ILE A 30 -10.30 9.33 13.67
CA ILE A 30 -9.87 9.33 15.08
C ILE A 30 -8.35 9.48 15.20
N LEU A 31 -7.60 8.90 14.25
CA LEU A 31 -6.14 9.05 14.16
C LEU A 31 -5.70 10.42 13.61
N GLY A 32 -6.63 11.31 13.22
CA GLY A 32 -6.32 12.65 12.70
C GLY A 32 -6.00 12.70 11.21
N VAL A 33 -6.29 11.63 10.44
CA VAL A 33 -6.08 11.63 8.97
C VAL A 33 -7.02 12.64 8.33
N GLY A 34 -6.46 13.61 7.59
CA GLY A 34 -7.26 14.72 7.07
C GLY A 34 -8.18 14.34 5.91
N THR A 35 -7.69 13.56 4.94
CA THR A 35 -8.50 13.16 3.78
C THR A 35 -8.66 11.64 3.73
N VAL A 36 -9.90 11.16 3.71
CA VAL A 36 -10.21 9.74 3.55
C VAL A 36 -11.24 9.57 2.45
N ASN A 37 -10.85 8.90 1.37
CA ASN A 37 -11.74 8.50 0.29
C ASN A 37 -12.00 7.00 0.39
N ALA A 38 -13.19 6.56 0.00
CA ALA A 38 -13.53 5.15 0.06
C ALA A 38 -14.34 4.71 -1.17
N VAL A 39 -14.01 3.53 -1.68
CA VAL A 39 -14.65 2.92 -2.85
C VAL A 39 -14.83 1.42 -2.60
N GLU A 40 -15.68 0.76 -3.39
CA GLU A 40 -16.15 -0.59 -3.06
C GLU A 40 -15.22 -1.70 -3.54
N HIS A 41 -14.50 -1.47 -4.63
CA HIS A 41 -13.68 -2.50 -5.25
C HIS A 41 -12.52 -1.94 -6.08
N GLY A 42 -11.66 -2.81 -6.59
CA GLY A 42 -10.45 -2.40 -7.30
C GLY A 42 -10.70 -1.57 -8.57
N GLY A 43 -11.80 -1.82 -9.31
CA GLY A 43 -12.16 -1.04 -10.50
C GLY A 43 -12.39 0.44 -10.20
N GLU A 44 -13.27 0.75 -9.24
CA GLU A 44 -13.50 2.12 -8.76
C GLU A 44 -12.22 2.76 -8.21
N ALA A 45 -11.40 2.00 -7.50
CA ALA A 45 -10.11 2.50 -7.01
C ALA A 45 -9.17 2.92 -8.14
N ILE A 46 -9.11 2.13 -9.23
CA ILE A 46 -8.32 2.47 -10.42
C ILE A 46 -8.83 3.76 -11.07
N GLU A 47 -10.15 3.89 -11.21
CA GLU A 47 -10.78 5.09 -11.77
C GLU A 47 -10.52 6.32 -10.91
N PHE A 48 -10.70 6.20 -9.60
CA PHE A 48 -10.42 7.27 -8.64
C PHE A 48 -8.96 7.73 -8.72
N LEU A 49 -8.00 6.81 -8.70
CA LEU A 49 -6.57 7.14 -8.81
C LEU A 49 -6.28 7.86 -10.14
N ARG A 50 -6.89 7.43 -11.26
CA ARG A 50 -6.76 8.09 -12.56
C ARG A 50 -7.31 9.52 -12.53
N GLN A 51 -8.47 9.72 -11.91
CA GLN A 51 -9.08 11.04 -11.79
C GLN A 51 -8.20 11.98 -10.95
N VAL A 52 -7.66 11.51 -9.81
CA VAL A 52 -6.71 12.27 -8.98
C VAL A 52 -5.50 12.73 -9.79
N LYS A 53 -4.95 11.89 -10.67
CA LYS A 53 -3.83 12.27 -11.55
C LYS A 53 -4.21 13.29 -12.63
N GLN A 54 -5.40 13.16 -13.19
CA GLN A 54 -5.84 13.98 -14.33
C GLN A 54 -6.29 15.37 -13.88
N ASP A 55 -7.05 15.44 -12.78
CA ASP A 55 -7.63 16.69 -12.28
C ASP A 55 -7.83 16.60 -10.75
N PRO A 56 -6.75 16.80 -9.97
CA PRO A 56 -6.80 16.69 -8.51
C PRO A 56 -7.73 17.73 -7.88
N MET A 57 -7.89 18.90 -8.50
CA MET A 57 -8.76 19.97 -8.02
C MET A 57 -10.24 19.59 -8.13
N LYS A 58 -10.64 18.93 -9.22
CA LYS A 58 -12.01 18.44 -9.39
C LYS A 58 -12.38 17.33 -8.42
N VAL A 59 -11.44 16.44 -8.10
CA VAL A 59 -11.66 15.35 -7.13
C VAL A 59 -11.56 15.87 -5.68
N GLY A 60 -10.89 17.02 -5.46
CA GLY A 60 -10.66 17.59 -4.14
C GLY A 60 -9.52 16.91 -3.38
N VAL A 61 -8.63 16.22 -4.09
CA VAL A 61 -7.55 15.40 -3.51
C VAL A 61 -6.30 15.56 -4.37
N GLN A 62 -5.21 16.08 -3.79
CA GLN A 62 -3.97 16.33 -4.52
C GLN A 62 -3.25 15.03 -4.90
N GLN A 63 -3.22 14.07 -3.99
CA GLN A 63 -2.63 12.76 -4.18
C GLN A 63 -3.22 11.74 -3.20
N VAL A 64 -2.94 10.46 -3.43
CA VAL A 64 -3.23 9.38 -2.48
C VAL A 64 -1.90 8.93 -1.89
N ASP A 65 -1.73 9.14 -0.58
CA ASP A 65 -0.49 8.80 0.11
C ASP A 65 -0.46 7.35 0.56
N ILE A 66 -1.61 6.76 0.89
CA ILE A 66 -1.72 5.36 1.32
C ILE A 66 -3.00 4.74 0.76
N VAL A 67 -2.90 3.50 0.28
CA VAL A 67 -4.05 2.66 -0.07
C VAL A 67 -4.22 1.58 0.99
N LEU A 68 -5.41 1.52 1.60
CA LEU A 68 -5.87 0.42 2.43
C LEU A 68 -6.87 -0.41 1.61
N SER A 69 -6.55 -1.66 1.31
CA SER A 69 -7.41 -2.47 0.45
C SER A 69 -7.71 -3.83 1.05
N ASN A 70 -8.98 -4.23 1.00
CA ASN A 70 -9.40 -5.59 1.26
C ASN A 70 -8.82 -6.53 0.20
N TRP A 71 -8.42 -7.72 0.62
CA TRP A 71 -7.95 -8.74 -0.32
C TRP A 71 -9.05 -9.18 -1.28
N GLN A 72 -10.19 -9.58 -0.73
CA GLN A 72 -11.25 -10.26 -1.48
C GLN A 72 -12.40 -9.29 -1.72
N MET A 73 -12.57 -8.87 -2.96
CA MET A 73 -13.64 -7.98 -3.41
C MET A 73 -14.05 -8.39 -4.83
N SER A 74 -15.20 -7.91 -5.29
CA SER A 74 -15.72 -8.13 -6.64
C SER A 74 -16.11 -6.78 -7.27
N PRO A 75 -15.98 -6.59 -8.61
CA PRO A 75 -15.46 -7.54 -9.61
C PRO A 75 -13.93 -7.55 -9.70
N VAL A 76 -13.26 -6.55 -9.13
CA VAL A 76 -11.79 -6.45 -9.11
C VAL A 76 -11.31 -6.55 -7.67
N ASP A 77 -10.51 -7.58 -7.40
CA ASP A 77 -9.97 -7.84 -6.07
C ASP A 77 -8.75 -6.95 -5.73
N GLY A 78 -8.31 -7.00 -4.47
CA GLY A 78 -7.18 -6.20 -3.99
C GLY A 78 -5.83 -6.59 -4.63
N MET A 79 -5.68 -7.85 -5.05
CA MET A 79 -4.46 -8.34 -5.70
C MET A 79 -4.35 -7.81 -7.13
N MET A 80 -5.45 -7.77 -7.87
CA MET A 80 -5.54 -7.16 -9.19
C MET A 80 -5.29 -5.65 -9.11
N LEU A 81 -5.86 -4.97 -8.11
CA LEU A 81 -5.59 -3.55 -7.85
C LEU A 81 -4.10 -3.31 -7.54
N LEU A 82 -3.49 -4.09 -6.64
CA LEU A 82 -2.06 -3.99 -6.33
C LEU A 82 -1.20 -4.21 -7.57
N ARG A 83 -1.52 -5.22 -8.38
CA ARG A 83 -0.82 -5.50 -9.64
C ARG A 83 -0.94 -4.32 -10.61
N PHE A 84 -2.12 -3.71 -10.73
CA PHE A 84 -2.32 -2.51 -11.52
C PHE A 84 -1.39 -1.39 -11.03
N ILE A 85 -1.44 -1.08 -9.73
CA ILE A 85 -0.65 0.01 -9.14
C ILE A 85 0.85 -0.20 -9.39
N ARG A 86 1.38 -1.42 -9.22
CA ARG A 86 2.82 -1.67 -9.32
C ARG A 86 3.33 -1.79 -10.76
N ARG A 87 2.51 -2.23 -11.71
CA ARG A 87 3.00 -2.66 -13.04
C ARG A 87 2.30 -2.02 -14.24
N HIS A 88 1.09 -1.48 -14.07
CA HIS A 88 0.37 -0.94 -15.22
C HIS A 88 0.94 0.42 -15.62
N LYS A 89 1.07 0.67 -16.93
CA LYS A 89 1.60 1.92 -17.49
C LYS A 89 0.76 3.15 -17.12
N ASP A 90 -0.55 2.94 -16.95
CA ASP A 90 -1.49 3.99 -16.55
C ASP A 90 -1.56 4.17 -15.03
N SER A 91 -0.77 3.42 -14.25
CA SER A 91 -0.72 3.59 -12.79
C SER A 91 -0.28 5.01 -12.47
N PRO A 92 -1.06 5.76 -11.68
CA PRO A 92 -0.72 7.14 -11.36
C PRO A 92 0.56 7.28 -10.56
N ASP A 93 0.68 6.47 -9.52
CA ASP A 93 1.83 6.38 -8.66
C ASP A 93 2.08 4.91 -8.35
N ARG A 94 3.25 4.41 -8.78
CA ARG A 94 3.66 3.02 -8.51
C ARG A 94 4.24 2.88 -7.11
N PHE A 95 4.68 3.96 -6.47
CA PHE A 95 5.34 3.98 -5.17
C PHE A 95 4.37 4.04 -3.99
N VAL A 96 3.10 4.44 -4.22
CA VAL A 96 2.09 4.56 -3.17
C VAL A 96 2.10 3.35 -2.21
N PRO A 97 2.33 3.57 -0.92
CA PRO A 97 2.19 2.55 0.10
C PRO A 97 0.84 1.83 0.00
N PHE A 98 0.89 0.51 -0.05
CA PHE A 98 -0.30 -0.35 -0.15
C PHE A 98 -0.36 -1.29 1.04
N ILE A 99 -1.36 -1.13 1.90
CA ILE A 99 -1.65 -2.02 3.02
C ILE A 99 -2.78 -2.95 2.62
N MET A 100 -2.49 -4.24 2.57
CA MET A 100 -3.48 -5.27 2.32
C MET A 100 -4.15 -5.69 3.64
N ILE A 101 -5.46 -5.54 3.72
CA ILE A 101 -6.29 -5.95 4.85
C ILE A 101 -6.97 -7.28 4.51
N THR A 102 -6.81 -8.31 5.35
CA THR A 102 -7.35 -9.64 5.06
C THR A 102 -7.85 -10.36 6.30
N ALA A 103 -8.93 -11.15 6.15
CA ALA A 103 -9.40 -12.06 7.20
C ALA A 103 -8.55 -13.34 7.29
N HIS A 104 -7.74 -13.65 6.26
CA HIS A 104 -6.97 -14.89 6.17
C HIS A 104 -5.48 -14.61 6.04
N SER A 105 -4.72 -14.86 7.10
CA SER A 105 -3.27 -14.67 7.18
C SER A 105 -2.45 -15.90 6.75
N ALA A 106 -3.04 -16.80 5.95
CA ALA A 106 -2.36 -18.01 5.52
C ALA A 106 -0.99 -17.66 4.88
N PRO A 107 0.11 -18.33 5.26
CA PRO A 107 1.46 -17.97 4.81
C PRO A 107 1.60 -17.82 3.29
N LYS A 108 0.93 -18.68 2.51
CA LYS A 108 0.90 -18.60 1.04
C LYS A 108 0.38 -17.26 0.52
N ARG A 109 -0.72 -16.73 1.09
CA ARG A 109 -1.30 -15.44 0.67
C ARG A 109 -0.35 -14.28 0.99
N VAL A 110 0.31 -14.34 2.14
CA VAL A 110 1.32 -13.33 2.52
C VAL A 110 2.48 -13.34 1.53
N VAL A 111 2.95 -14.52 1.12
CA VAL A 111 4.00 -14.64 0.10
C VAL A 111 3.55 -14.06 -1.23
N GLU A 112 2.36 -14.40 -1.70
CA GLU A 112 1.83 -13.95 -2.99
C GLU A 112 1.72 -12.42 -3.07
N ALA A 113 1.14 -11.75 -2.08
CA ALA A 113 1.06 -10.28 -2.13
C ALA A 113 2.43 -9.61 -1.91
N ARG A 114 3.37 -10.24 -1.19
CA ARG A 114 4.77 -9.77 -1.16
C ARG A 114 5.43 -9.84 -2.53
N GLU A 115 5.15 -10.89 -3.29
CA GLU A 115 5.62 -11.04 -4.66
C GLU A 115 5.01 -10.01 -5.61
N LEU A 116 3.78 -9.56 -5.34
CA LEU A 116 3.16 -8.45 -6.07
C LEU A 116 3.61 -7.05 -5.64
N GLY A 117 4.36 -6.91 -4.55
CA GLY A 117 4.92 -5.62 -4.12
C GLY A 117 4.06 -4.87 -3.09
N VAL A 118 3.32 -5.60 -2.25
CA VAL A 118 2.58 -5.01 -1.12
C VAL A 118 3.52 -4.34 -0.11
N THR A 119 3.06 -3.23 0.49
CA THR A 119 3.83 -2.49 1.50
C THR A 119 3.60 -3.04 2.89
N GLU A 120 2.38 -3.27 3.33
CA GLU A 120 2.13 -3.91 4.63
C GLU A 120 0.92 -4.82 4.58
N PHE A 121 0.78 -5.64 5.62
CA PHE A 121 -0.42 -6.43 5.84
C PHE A 121 -1.04 -6.10 7.19
N MET A 122 -2.36 -6.19 7.22
CA MET A 122 -3.16 -6.12 8.43
C MET A 122 -4.19 -7.25 8.41
N THR A 123 -4.35 -7.93 9.53
CA THR A 123 -5.36 -8.97 9.68
C THR A 123 -6.64 -8.39 10.24
N LYS A 124 -7.79 -8.89 9.78
CA LYS A 124 -9.09 -8.66 10.40
C LYS A 124 -9.28 -9.68 11.55
N PRO A 125 -9.82 -9.29 12.72
CA PRO A 125 -10.15 -7.93 13.14
C PRO A 125 -8.89 -7.10 13.45
N PHE A 126 -8.97 -5.78 13.30
CA PHE A 126 -7.90 -4.82 13.61
C PHE A 126 -8.36 -3.83 14.68
N THR A 127 -7.40 -3.22 15.37
CA THR A 127 -7.65 -2.14 16.34
C THR A 127 -7.19 -0.80 15.75
N ILE A 128 -7.73 0.31 16.26
CA ILE A 128 -7.29 1.67 15.87
C ILE A 128 -5.78 1.84 16.12
N ASN A 129 -5.29 1.35 17.26
CA ASN A 129 -3.87 1.40 17.59
C ASN A 129 -3.02 0.63 16.58
N ALA A 130 -3.41 -0.60 16.21
CA ALA A 130 -2.69 -1.38 15.21
C ALA A 130 -2.71 -0.71 13.82
N LEU A 131 -3.81 -0.02 13.47
CA LEU A 131 -3.87 0.79 12.26
C LEU A 131 -2.89 1.96 12.33
N GLY A 132 -2.92 2.74 13.41
CA GLY A 132 -2.01 3.88 13.62
C GLY A 132 -0.54 3.45 13.58
N GLU A 133 -0.17 2.39 14.28
CA GLU A 133 1.20 1.83 14.27
C GLU A 133 1.67 1.49 12.85
N LYS A 134 0.80 0.94 12.01
CA LYS A 134 1.14 0.62 10.61
C LYS A 134 1.34 1.87 9.76
N LEU A 135 0.50 2.89 9.92
CA LEU A 135 0.66 4.16 9.21
C LEU A 135 1.98 4.82 9.59
N ILE A 136 2.23 4.96 10.90
CA ILE A 136 3.46 5.57 11.43
C ILE A 136 4.70 4.78 10.96
N THR A 137 4.68 3.45 11.03
CA THR A 137 5.80 2.62 10.56
C THR A 137 6.14 2.89 9.09
N ILE A 138 5.13 3.03 8.23
CA ILE A 138 5.33 3.29 6.79
C ILE A 138 5.90 4.69 6.56
N ILE A 139 5.43 5.68 7.32
CA ILE A 139 5.85 7.08 7.22
C ILE A 139 7.31 7.24 7.71
N GLU A 140 7.65 6.66 8.87
CA GLU A 140 8.96 6.84 9.48
C GLU A 140 10.04 5.92 8.90
N ASN A 141 9.65 4.72 8.49
CA ASN A 141 10.57 3.68 8.03
C ASN A 141 10.21 3.23 6.60
N PRO A 142 10.19 4.15 5.61
CA PRO A 142 9.87 3.79 4.24
C PRO A 142 10.88 2.78 3.73
N ARG A 143 10.38 1.66 3.19
CA ARG A 143 11.24 0.63 2.60
C ARG A 143 11.66 1.07 1.21
N GLN A 144 12.94 0.92 0.90
CA GLN A 144 13.47 1.15 -0.44
C GLN A 144 12.72 0.30 -1.47
N PHE A 145 12.31 0.91 -2.58
CA PHE A 145 11.72 0.19 -3.69
C PHE A 145 12.80 -0.47 -4.55
N VAL A 146 12.49 -1.68 -5.00
CA VAL A 146 13.36 -2.48 -5.86
C VAL A 146 12.66 -2.66 -7.20
N HIS A 147 13.35 -2.29 -8.28
CA HIS A 147 12.87 -2.46 -9.63
C HIS A 147 13.73 -3.51 -10.36
N THR A 148 13.08 -4.56 -10.84
CA THR A 148 13.67 -5.62 -11.65
C THR A 148 12.72 -5.95 -12.80
N ARG A 149 13.16 -6.79 -13.74
CA ARG A 149 12.34 -7.22 -14.88
C ARG A 149 10.97 -7.77 -14.47
N ASP A 150 10.94 -8.58 -13.41
CA ASP A 150 9.75 -9.35 -13.03
C ASP A 150 9.14 -8.88 -11.68
N TYR A 151 9.67 -7.81 -11.09
CA TYR A 151 9.23 -7.28 -9.80
C TYR A 151 9.43 -5.77 -9.66
N PHE A 152 8.41 -5.12 -9.13
CA PHE A 152 8.47 -3.75 -8.65
C PHE A 152 7.74 -3.66 -7.30
N GLY A 153 8.40 -3.16 -6.28
CA GLY A 153 7.83 -3.01 -4.94
C GLY A 153 8.88 -2.81 -3.84
N PRO A 154 8.47 -2.64 -2.58
CA PRO A 154 9.38 -2.40 -1.46
C PRO A 154 10.23 -3.64 -1.13
N ASP A 155 11.49 -3.44 -0.73
CA ASP A 155 12.44 -4.52 -0.40
C ASP A 155 11.78 -5.52 0.55
N ARG A 156 11.70 -6.78 0.10
CA ARG A 156 11.00 -7.88 0.79
C ARG A 156 11.67 -8.22 2.13
N ARG A 157 12.91 -7.80 2.36
CA ARG A 157 13.64 -8.01 3.62
C ARG A 157 13.13 -7.05 4.70
N ARG A 158 12.60 -7.62 5.79
CA ARG A 158 12.14 -6.85 6.97
C ARG A 158 13.16 -6.77 8.10
N ARG A 159 14.22 -7.58 8.06
CA ARG A 159 15.26 -7.63 9.09
C ARG A 159 16.62 -7.37 8.45
N LYS A 160 17.42 -6.50 9.08
CA LYS A 160 18.85 -6.38 8.80
C LYS A 160 19.56 -7.50 9.57
N LEU A 161 19.47 -8.73 9.08
CA LEU A 161 20.28 -9.83 9.62
C LEU A 161 21.70 -9.71 9.08
N PRO A 162 22.74 -10.04 9.88
CA PRO A 162 24.08 -10.21 9.37
C PRO A 162 24.05 -11.19 8.21
N ILE A 163 24.70 -10.80 7.11
CA ILE A 163 24.80 -11.64 5.92
C ILE A 163 25.87 -12.69 6.22
N GLU A 164 25.48 -13.82 6.82
CA GLU A 164 26.39 -14.94 7.15
C GLU A 164 26.80 -15.75 5.91
N PHE A 165 26.10 -15.56 4.79
CA PHE A 165 26.36 -16.24 3.52
C PHE A 165 26.72 -15.22 2.44
N PRO A 166 27.56 -15.57 1.46
CA PRO A 166 27.83 -14.68 0.34
C PRO A 166 26.53 -14.21 -0.29
N GLU A 167 26.49 -12.94 -0.66
CA GLU A 167 25.33 -12.28 -1.27
C GLU A 167 24.80 -13.13 -2.43
N ARG A 168 23.59 -13.69 -2.26
CA ARG A 168 22.97 -14.57 -3.27
C ARG A 168 22.18 -13.79 -4.32
N ARG A 169 22.01 -12.48 -4.14
CA ARG A 169 21.47 -11.60 -5.17
C ARG A 169 22.33 -11.71 -6.42
N LYS A 170 21.78 -12.30 -7.49
CA LYS A 170 22.41 -12.26 -8.83
C LYS A 170 22.59 -10.82 -9.32
N LEU A 171 21.70 -9.93 -8.88
CA LEU A 171 21.74 -8.50 -9.14
C LEU A 171 21.45 -7.75 -7.82
N THR A 172 22.37 -6.87 -7.44
CA THR A 172 22.29 -5.99 -6.27
C THR A 172 21.90 -4.58 -6.69
N ASP A 173 21.67 -3.72 -5.70
CA ASP A 173 21.56 -2.27 -5.84
C ASP A 173 22.77 -1.60 -6.52
N LYS A 174 23.90 -2.32 -6.62
CA LYS A 174 25.12 -1.92 -7.34
C LYS A 174 25.28 -2.61 -8.68
N SER A 175 24.37 -3.50 -9.07
CA SER A 175 24.50 -4.29 -10.29
C SER A 175 23.96 -3.54 -11.52
N PRO A 176 24.61 -3.67 -12.69
CA PRO A 176 24.17 -3.00 -13.90
C PRO A 176 22.74 -3.43 -14.28
N GLY A 177 21.87 -2.45 -14.55
CA GLY A 177 20.46 -2.67 -14.88
C GLY A 177 19.50 -2.75 -13.69
N VAL A 178 19.99 -2.67 -12.44
CA VAL A 178 19.14 -2.46 -11.25
C VAL A 178 19.12 -0.98 -10.93
N GLU A 179 17.97 -0.36 -11.12
CA GLU A 179 17.76 1.04 -10.77
C GLU A 179 17.13 1.13 -9.38
N ILE A 180 17.84 1.75 -8.43
CA ILE A 180 17.25 2.13 -7.15
C ILE A 180 16.43 3.40 -7.40
N VAL A 181 15.12 3.24 -7.50
CA VAL A 181 14.24 4.41 -7.55
C VAL A 181 13.85 4.78 -6.13
N ARG A 182 14.29 5.96 -5.69
CA ARG A 182 13.84 6.58 -4.44
C ARG A 182 12.57 7.36 -4.80
N GLY A 183 11.42 6.88 -4.29
CA GLY A 183 10.18 7.64 -4.30
C GLY A 183 10.19 8.72 -3.24
#